data_AF-A0A9N9MVB7-F1
#
_entry.id   AF-A0A9N9MVB7-F1
#
_cell.length_a   1.000
_cell.length_b   1.000
_cell.length_c   1.000
_cell.angle_alpha   90.00
_cell.angle_beta   90.00
_cell.angle_gamma   90.00
#
_symmetry.space_group_name_H-M   'P 1'
#
loop_
_entity.id
_entity.type
_entity.pdbx_description
1 polymer ?
#
loop_
_entity_poly.entity_id
_entity_poly.type
_entity_poly.pdbx_seq_one_letter_code
_entity_poly.pdbx_strand_id
1 'polypeptide(L)'
;MQNGFPYVDYNGPTQVGVSYLQLSLENGISASSSRAYLHPISNRPNLHVNKYTMVKKIVIDPQTQQVQGVEMVKNGRTYFTKVKKEVISSAGSINSLQLLMLSGVGPKKHLSDINECLPVTKNILRF
;
A
#
# COMPACT_ATOMS: atom_id res chain seq x y z
N MET A 1 -18.82 36.31 8.10
CA MET A 1 -19.64 35.39 8.90
C MET A 1 -20.83 34.95 8.07
N GLN A 2 -21.20 33.68 8.11
CA GLN A 2 -22.39 33.15 7.46
C GLN A 2 -23.20 32.37 8.51
N ASN A 3 -24.47 32.75 8.72
CA ASN A 3 -25.35 32.21 9.78
C ASN A 3 -24.68 32.11 11.17
N GLY A 4 -23.88 33.11 11.56
CA GLY A 4 -23.21 33.14 12.87
C GLY A 4 -21.85 32.43 12.93
N PHE A 5 -21.42 31.76 11.87
CA PHE A 5 -20.11 31.12 11.80
C PHE A 5 -19.06 32.02 11.14
N PRO A 6 -17.83 32.12 11.69
CA PRO A 6 -16.73 32.87 11.08
C PRO A 6 -16.26 32.19 9.79
N TYR A 7 -15.68 32.98 8.88
CA TYR A 7 -14.92 32.40 7.78
C TYR A 7 -13.55 31.96 8.30
N VAL A 8 -13.17 30.70 8.06
CA VAL A 8 -11.94 30.10 8.60
C VAL A 8 -11.17 29.36 7.50
N ASP A 9 -9.87 29.19 7.69
CA ASP A 9 -9.10 28.16 6.99
C ASP A 9 -9.23 26.84 7.75
N TYR A 10 -9.90 25.86 7.14
CA TYR A 10 -10.13 24.56 7.78
C TYR A 10 -8.87 23.70 7.91
N ASN A 11 -7.77 24.06 7.23
CA ASN A 11 -6.46 23.44 7.44
C ASN A 11 -5.65 24.16 8.53
N GLY A 12 -6.16 25.28 9.03
CA GLY A 12 -5.57 26.06 10.10
C GLY A 12 -5.86 25.51 11.50
N PRO A 13 -5.51 26.27 12.55
CA PRO A 13 -5.71 25.85 13.94
C PRO A 13 -7.18 25.75 14.37
N THR A 14 -8.13 26.26 13.58
CA THR A 14 -9.56 26.27 13.91
C THR A 14 -10.38 25.80 12.72
N GLN A 15 -11.09 24.69 12.90
CA GLN A 15 -11.87 24.05 11.85
C GLN A 15 -13.36 24.43 11.91
N VAL A 16 -13.82 25.00 13.03
CA VAL A 16 -15.22 25.40 13.21
C VAL A 16 -15.46 26.75 12.53
N GLY A 17 -16.14 26.71 11.39
CA GLY A 17 -16.50 27.91 10.64
C GLY A 17 -16.98 27.56 9.24
N VAL A 18 -17.01 28.55 8.36
CA VAL A 18 -17.33 28.41 6.94
C VAL A 18 -16.07 28.64 6.12
N SER A 19 -15.87 27.86 5.06
CA SER A 19 -14.69 27.99 4.20
C SER A 19 -14.99 27.60 2.76
N TYR A 20 -14.20 28.13 1.84
CA TYR A 20 -14.17 27.62 0.46
C TYR A 20 -13.42 26.31 0.42
N LEU A 21 -13.97 25.31 -0.28
CA LEU A 21 -13.33 24.01 -0.42
C LEU A 21 -12.03 24.14 -1.22
N GLN A 22 -10.91 23.75 -0.62
CA GLN A 22 -9.66 23.54 -1.36
C GLN A 22 -9.69 22.11 -1.90
N LEU A 23 -9.53 22.00 -3.21
CA LEU A 23 -9.54 20.73 -3.93
C LEU A 23 -8.12 20.42 -4.40
N SER A 24 -7.79 19.13 -4.52
CA SER A 24 -6.56 18.68 -5.16
C SER A 24 -6.66 18.84 -6.67
N LEU A 25 -6.52 20.08 -7.15
CA LEU A 25 -6.58 20.47 -8.55
C LEU A 25 -5.32 21.23 -8.94
N GLU A 26 -4.83 20.94 -10.14
CA GLU A 26 -3.74 21.67 -10.81
C GLU A 26 -4.23 22.02 -12.22
N ASN A 27 -4.26 23.32 -12.55
CA ASN A 27 -4.74 23.82 -13.85
C ASN A 27 -6.14 23.31 -14.25
N GLY A 28 -7.06 23.22 -13.27
CA GLY A 28 -8.43 22.75 -13.50
C GLY A 28 -8.57 21.22 -13.68
N ILE A 29 -7.49 20.46 -13.50
CA ILE A 29 -7.47 19.00 -13.64
C ILE A 29 -7.14 18.37 -12.28
N SER A 30 -7.69 17.18 -12.01
CA SER A 30 -7.37 16.41 -10.80
C SER A 30 -5.87 16.16 -10.64
N ALA A 31 -5.31 16.58 -9.50
CA ALA A 31 -3.92 16.34 -9.11
C ALA A 31 -3.83 15.05 -8.28
N SER A 32 -3.83 13.90 -8.96
CA SER A 32 -3.66 12.60 -8.30
C SER A 32 -2.27 12.44 -7.67
N SER A 33 -2.12 11.54 -6.70
CA SER A 33 -0.82 11.26 -6.08
C SER A 33 0.23 10.80 -7.09
N SER A 34 -0.15 10.04 -8.13
CA SER A 34 0.79 9.68 -9.19
C SER A 34 1.26 10.92 -9.95
N ARG A 35 0.34 11.81 -10.35
CA ARG A 35 0.67 13.04 -11.09
C ARG A 35 1.55 13.98 -10.25
N ALA A 36 1.23 14.15 -8.97
CA ALA A 36 1.97 15.03 -8.08
C ALA A 36 3.36 14.48 -7.71
N TYR A 37 3.48 13.19 -7.40
CA TYR A 37 4.72 12.63 -6.82
C TYR A 37 5.52 11.74 -7.76
N LEU A 38 4.88 11.02 -8.69
CA LEU A 38 5.54 10.01 -9.52
C LEU A 38 5.94 10.54 -10.89
N HIS A 39 5.04 11.25 -11.58
CA HIS A 39 5.31 11.77 -12.93
C HIS A 39 6.55 12.68 -12.99
N PRO A 40 6.74 13.65 -12.06
CA PRO A 40 7.88 14.58 -12.12
C PRO A 40 9.25 13.89 -11.96
N ILE A 41 9.29 12.72 -11.32
CA ILE A 41 10.52 11.99 -11.02
C ILE A 41 10.67 10.69 -11.82
N SER A 42 9.78 10.46 -12.79
CA SER A 42 9.67 9.21 -13.53
C SER A 42 10.93 8.83 -14.32
N ASN A 43 11.77 9.80 -14.66
CA ASN A 43 13.02 9.60 -15.41
C ASN A 43 14.22 9.21 -14.52
N ARG A 44 14.05 9.08 -13.20
CA ARG A 44 15.14 8.71 -12.30
C ARG A 44 15.57 7.26 -12.55
N PRO A 45 16.87 6.98 -12.79
CA PRO A 45 17.33 5.62 -13.17
C PRO A 45 17.22 4.60 -12.03
N ASN A 46 17.14 5.06 -10.77
CA ASN A 46 16.99 4.22 -9.59
C ASN A 46 15.52 3.99 -9.19
N LEU A 47 14.55 4.47 -9.97
CA LEU A 47 13.13 4.29 -9.71
C LEU A 47 12.53 3.43 -10.82
N HIS A 48 11.95 2.28 -10.44
CA HIS A 48 11.31 1.37 -11.38
C HIS A 48 9.83 1.21 -11.04
N VAL A 49 8.96 1.50 -12.00
CA VAL A 49 7.50 1.37 -11.84
C VAL A 49 7.00 0.22 -12.71
N ASN A 50 6.47 -0.82 -12.06
CA ASN A 50 5.87 -1.96 -12.73
C ASN A 50 4.35 -1.85 -12.72
N LYS A 51 3.76 -1.49 -13.88
CA LYS A 51 2.32 -1.48 -14.10
C LYS A 51 1.79 -2.88 -14.43
N TYR A 52 0.50 -3.10 -14.15
CA TYR A 52 -0.22 -4.36 -14.42
C TYR A 52 0.42 -5.58 -13.74
N THR A 53 0.95 -5.33 -12.54
CA THR A 53 1.65 -6.32 -11.73
C THR A 53 0.98 -6.37 -10.37
N MET A 54 0.54 -7.56 -9.96
CA MET A 54 -0.09 -7.78 -8.67
C MET A 54 0.85 -8.57 -7.76
N VAL A 55 1.19 -8.02 -6.59
CA VAL A 55 1.95 -8.75 -5.57
C VAL A 55 1.02 -9.77 -4.92
N LYS A 56 1.42 -11.04 -4.91
CA LYS A 56 0.64 -12.13 -4.28
C LYS A 56 1.12 -12.44 -2.87
N LYS A 57 2.43 -12.36 -2.64
CA LYS A 57 3.03 -12.84 -1.39
C LYS A 57 4.37 -12.18 -1.13
N ILE A 58 4.64 -11.89 0.13
CA ILE A 58 5.96 -11.55 0.65
C ILE A 58 6.60 -12.84 1.14
N VAL A 59 7.78 -13.17 0.62
CA VAL A 59 8.50 -14.39 0.99
C VAL A 59 9.42 -14.07 2.15
N ILE A 60 9.12 -14.67 3.30
CA ILE A 60 9.86 -14.48 4.54
C ILE A 60 10.51 -15.80 4.93
N ASP A 61 11.77 -15.71 5.33
CA ASP A 61 12.53 -16.83 5.86
C ASP A 61 11.99 -17.21 7.25
N PRO A 62 11.53 -18.46 7.47
CA PRO A 62 10.97 -18.85 8.75
C PRO A 62 12.02 -18.96 9.88
N GLN A 63 13.31 -19.09 9.56
CA GLN A 63 14.37 -19.20 10.55
C GLN A 63 14.90 -17.83 10.95
N THR A 64 15.17 -16.97 9.97
CA THR A 64 15.75 -15.64 10.22
C THR A 64 14.70 -14.54 10.39
N GLN A 65 13.45 -14.83 10.03
CA GLN A 65 12.34 -13.86 9.94
C GLN A 65 12.63 -12.68 9.01
N GLN A 66 13.60 -12.81 8.11
CA GLN A 66 13.96 -11.77 7.14
C GLN A 66 13.20 -11.95 5.83
N VAL A 67 12.81 -10.82 5.24
CA VAL A 67 12.16 -10.81 3.92
C VAL A 67 13.20 -11.13 2.84
N GLN A 68 13.00 -12.23 2.12
CA GLN A 68 13.87 -12.63 1.02
C GLN A 68 13.48 -11.94 -0.29
N GLY A 69 12.17 -11.68 -0.48
CA GLY A 69 11.66 -11.07 -1.69
C GLY A 69 10.14 -11.06 -1.78
N VAL A 70 9.64 -10.70 -2.97
CA VAL A 70 8.21 -10.63 -3.27
C VAL A 70 7.89 -11.48 -4.49
N GLU A 71 6.79 -12.24 -4.38
CA GLU A 71 6.17 -12.93 -5.51
C GLU A 71 5.06 -12.05 -6.10
N MET A 72 5.11 -11.88 -7.41
CA MET A 72 4.16 -11.06 -8.15
C MET A 72 3.71 -11.76 -9.42
N VAL A 73 2.51 -11.44 -9.88
CA VAL A 73 1.99 -11.92 -11.15
C VAL A 73 1.87 -10.76 -12.13
N LYS A 74 2.40 -10.98 -13.33
CA LYS A 74 2.32 -10.06 -14.46
C LYS A 74 2.03 -10.86 -15.72
N ASN A 75 0.99 -10.47 -16.46
CA ASN A 75 0.56 -11.16 -17.69
C ASN A 75 0.37 -12.68 -17.50
N GLY A 76 -0.25 -13.09 -16.39
CA GLY A 76 -0.50 -14.49 -16.05
C GLY A 76 0.72 -15.31 -15.62
N ARG A 77 1.93 -14.72 -15.60
CA ARG A 77 3.16 -15.38 -15.18
C ARG A 77 3.58 -14.90 -13.79
N THR A 78 4.08 -15.81 -12.97
CA THR A 78 4.64 -15.50 -11.65
C THR A 78 6.11 -15.12 -11.79
N TYR A 79 6.49 -14.04 -11.13
CA TYR A 79 7.86 -13.54 -11.02
C TYR A 79 8.23 -13.40 -9.56
N PHE A 80 9.51 -13.62 -9.26
CA PHE A 80 10.09 -13.39 -7.95
C PHE A 80 11.11 -12.25 -8.03
N THR A 81 11.06 -11.31 -7.11
CA THR A 81 12.05 -10.23 -6.99
C THR A 81 12.66 -10.22 -5.60
N LYS A 82 13.99 -10.35 -5.56
CA LYS A 82 14.76 -10.28 -4.33
C LYS A 82 14.78 -8.87 -3.77
N VAL A 83 14.71 -8.78 -2.45
CA VAL A 83 14.78 -7.51 -1.71
C VAL A 83 16.05 -7.48 -0.89
N LYS A 84 16.76 -6.34 -0.91
CA LYS A 84 18.04 -6.18 -0.20
C LYS A 84 17.90 -5.49 1.16
N LYS A 85 16.84 -4.72 1.35
CA LYS A 85 16.63 -3.91 2.56
C LYS A 85 15.27 -4.20 3.16
N GLU A 86 14.22 -3.65 2.56
CA GLU A 86 12.89 -3.61 3.16
C GLU A 86 11.79 -3.74 2.10
N VAL A 87 10.62 -4.20 2.54
CA VAL A 87 9.37 -4.18 1.77
C VAL A 87 8.38 -3.27 2.47
N ILE A 88 7.90 -2.25 1.76
CA ILE A 88 6.87 -1.32 2.25
C ILE A 88 5.56 -1.67 1.57
N SER A 89 4.54 -2.03 2.36
CA SER A 89 3.20 -2.34 1.84
C SER A 89 2.31 -1.10 1.85
N SER A 90 1.95 -0.63 0.66
CA SER A 90 1.06 0.53 0.46
C SER A 90 -0.15 0.19 -0.40
N ALA A 91 -0.64 -1.06 -0.31
CA ALA A 91 -1.76 -1.55 -1.12
C ALA A 91 -3.15 -1.06 -0.64
N GLY A 92 -3.19 -0.25 0.41
CA GLY A 92 -4.41 0.23 1.07
C GLY A 92 -4.81 -0.61 2.27
N SER A 93 -5.73 -0.11 3.10
CA SER A 93 -6.12 -0.73 4.37
C SER A 93 -6.61 -2.18 4.24
N ILE A 94 -7.28 -2.51 3.13
CA ILE A 94 -7.82 -3.85 2.90
C ILE A 94 -6.76 -4.78 2.30
N ASN A 95 -6.16 -4.39 1.18
CA ASN A 95 -5.24 -5.28 0.46
C ASN A 95 -3.91 -5.48 1.19
N SER A 96 -3.43 -4.48 1.95
CA SER A 96 -2.21 -4.64 2.76
C SER A 96 -2.40 -5.73 3.81
N LEU A 97 -3.56 -5.78 4.47
CA LEU A 97 -3.89 -6.82 5.44
C LEU A 97 -3.97 -8.19 4.77
N GLN A 98 -4.68 -8.28 3.63
CA GLN A 98 -4.76 -9.51 2.87
C GLN A 98 -3.38 -10.03 2.44
N LEU A 99 -2.51 -9.14 1.94
CA LEU A 99 -1.16 -9.50 1.53
C LEU A 99 -0.34 -10.04 2.72
N LEU A 100 -0.44 -9.42 3.89
CA LEU A 100 0.26 -9.90 5.10
C LEU A 100 -0.24 -11.29 5.50
N MET A 101 -1.56 -11.51 5.52
CA MET A 101 -2.16 -12.81 5.82
C MET A 101 -1.68 -13.90 4.85
N LEU A 102 -1.72 -13.63 3.53
CA LEU A 102 -1.21 -14.53 2.48
C LEU A 102 0.32 -14.74 2.55
N SER A 103 1.02 -13.88 3.27
CA SER A 103 2.46 -13.99 3.54
C SER A 103 2.76 -14.72 4.84
N GLY A 104 1.74 -15.19 5.56
CA GLY A 104 1.90 -15.88 6.84
C GLY A 104 2.09 -14.94 8.04
N VAL A 105 1.72 -13.66 7.89
CA VAL A 105 1.76 -12.63 8.95
C VAL A 105 0.34 -12.27 9.37
N GLY A 106 -0.04 -12.63 10.59
CA GLY A 106 -1.33 -12.27 11.15
C GLY A 106 -1.79 -13.22 12.27
N PRO A 107 -3.05 -13.09 12.73
CA PRO A 107 -3.55 -13.88 13.85
C PRO A 107 -3.52 -15.39 13.55
N LYS A 108 -2.95 -16.17 14.46
CA LYS A 108 -2.76 -17.63 14.31
C LYS A 108 -4.02 -18.37 13.89
N LYS A 109 -5.17 -18.07 14.51
CA LYS A 109 -6.46 -18.71 14.19
C LYS A 109 -6.84 -18.52 12.72
N HIS A 110 -6.79 -17.28 12.23
CA HIS A 110 -7.13 -16.96 10.85
C HIS A 110 -6.14 -17.56 9.85
N LEU A 111 -4.85 -17.62 10.18
CA LEU A 111 -3.84 -18.26 9.32
C LEU A 111 -4.05 -19.77 9.21
N SER A 112 -4.48 -20.44 10.28
CA SER A 112 -4.88 -21.85 10.24
C SER A 112 -6.09 -22.06 9.33
N ASP A 113 -7.15 -21.27 9.51
CA ASP A 113 -8.38 -21.36 8.70
C ASP A 113 -8.09 -21.14 7.20
N ILE A 114 -7.21 -20.18 6.87
CA ILE A 114 -6.78 -19.92 5.49
C ILE A 114 -6.01 -21.11 4.93
N ASN A 115 -5.11 -21.73 5.69
CA ASN A 115 -4.32 -22.86 5.21
C ASN A 115 -5.15 -24.13 4.97
N GLU A 116 -6.20 -24.34 5.76
CA GLU A 116 -7.15 -25.45 5.56
C GLU A 116 -7.98 -25.26 4.28
N CYS A 117 -8.39 -24.02 3.99
CA CYS A 117 -9.17 -23.69 2.79
C CYS A 117 -8.32 -23.48 1.53
N LEU A 118 -7.07 -23.03 1.69
CA LEU A 118 -6.17 -22.61 0.62
C LEU A 118 -4.73 -22.99 1.02
N PRO A 119 -4.10 -24.04 0.42
CA PRO A 119 -2.76 -24.49 0.77
C PRO A 119 -1.66 -23.55 0.22
N VAL A 120 -1.73 -22.26 0.56
CA VAL A 120 -0.94 -21.17 -0.05
C VAL A 120 0.20 -20.72 0.87
N THR A 121 0.21 -21.12 2.14
CA THR A 121 1.18 -20.65 3.15
C THR A 121 1.81 -21.78 3.97
N LYS A 122 2.92 -22.35 3.46
CA LYS A 122 3.78 -23.29 4.22
C LYS A 122 4.67 -22.62 5.27
N ASN A 123 4.81 -21.28 5.23
CA ASN A 123 5.68 -20.52 6.13
C ASN A 123 4.82 -19.58 6.97
N ILE A 124 4.37 -20.04 8.14
CA ILE A 124 3.69 -19.19 9.13
C ILE A 124 4.75 -18.61 10.05
N LEU A 125 4.77 -17.28 10.18
CA LEU A 125 5.53 -16.64 11.24
C LEU A 125 4.72 -16.72 12.53
N ARG A 126 5.23 -17.49 13.50
CA ARG A 126 4.69 -17.49 14.86
C ARG A 126 5.39 -16.37 15.63
N PHE A 127 4.63 -15.32 15.95
CA PHE A 127 4.98 -14.38 17.02
C PHE A 127 4.40 -14.89 18.33
#